data_AF-A0A022QSB8-F1
#
_entry.id   AF-A0A022QSB8-F1
#
_cell.length_a   1.000
_cell.length_b   1.000
_cell.length_c   1.000
_cell.angle_alpha   90.00
_cell.angle_beta   90.00
_cell.angle_gamma   90.00
#
_symmetry.space_group_name_H-M   'P 1'
#
loop_
_entity.id
_entity.type
_entity.pdbx_description
1 polymer ?
#
loop_
_entity_poly.entity_id
_entity_poly.type
_entity_poly.pdbx_seq_one_letter_code
_entity_poly.pdbx_strand_id
1 'polypeptide(L)'
;MGNISTPLLSCLILVLFFCSAIPSTAFSSSSSSSSTMHTNNWAVLVCTSRFWFNYRHMANTLSLYRTVKRLGIPDERIILMLADDMACNARNKYPAQVFNNENHRLNLYGDNVEVDYRGYEVTVENFMRVLTGRHETAVPRSKRLLSDEGSHILLYMTGHGGDEFLKFQDSEELQSHDLADAVKQMKEKRRFKELLIMVDTCQAATLFSQLQSPGVLAIGSSKKGENSYSHHLDSDVGVSVVDRFTFYTLAFFERLNMYDNASLNSLFNSYNPNMLLSTAYYRTDLYQRLLEEVPVTNFFGSVMETIHTDSPYRALSSINSRKSKIEMRLDQTSRGGQRILESSDVPQESTDSDTRDKQVSFPFTHTWNTILWRIENMKEMNYLVNYGLALMFPIVSFSTWLSR
;
A
#
# COMPACT_ATOMS: atom_id res chain seq x y z
N MET A 1 -76.99 65.63 -18.54
CA MET A 1 -75.70 66.04 -19.12
C MET A 1 -74.66 65.88 -18.03
N GLY A 2 -73.70 64.95 -18.01
CA GLY A 2 -73.22 63.94 -18.94
C GLY A 2 -71.84 63.52 -18.40
N ASN A 3 -71.72 62.27 -17.95
CA ASN A 3 -70.48 61.60 -17.55
C ASN A 3 -69.46 61.56 -18.70
N ILE A 4 -68.16 61.57 -18.37
CA ILE A 4 -67.03 60.81 -18.97
C ILE A 4 -65.85 61.03 -18.00
N SER A 5 -65.51 60.11 -17.08
CA SER A 5 -64.73 58.86 -17.24
C SER A 5 -63.27 59.07 -17.65
N THR A 6 -62.35 58.91 -16.69
CA THR A 6 -60.95 58.51 -16.94
C THR A 6 -60.58 57.34 -16.02
N PRO A 7 -60.75 56.09 -16.48
CA PRO A 7 -60.37 54.86 -15.79
C PRO A 7 -58.98 54.42 -16.29
N LEU A 8 -57.92 55.07 -15.82
CA LEU A 8 -56.55 54.71 -16.24
C LEU A 8 -55.58 54.50 -15.09
N LEU A 9 -55.88 55.00 -13.89
CA LEU A 9 -54.96 54.88 -12.76
C LEU A 9 -55.21 53.62 -11.90
N SER A 10 -56.43 53.07 -11.92
CA SER A 10 -56.75 51.88 -11.11
C SER A 10 -56.39 50.54 -11.78
N CYS A 11 -56.16 50.51 -13.10
CA CYS A 11 -55.75 49.28 -13.80
C CYS A 11 -54.24 49.01 -13.68
N LEU A 12 -53.41 50.03 -13.43
CA LEU A 12 -51.96 49.84 -13.38
C LEU A 12 -51.49 49.14 -12.08
N ILE A 13 -52.25 49.29 -10.98
CA ILE A 13 -51.91 48.67 -9.70
C ILE A 13 -52.37 47.20 -9.63
N LEU A 14 -53.42 46.82 -10.37
CA LEU A 14 -53.87 45.43 -10.41
C LEU A 14 -53.00 44.52 -11.31
N VAL A 15 -52.32 45.07 -12.31
CA VAL A 15 -51.40 44.31 -13.18
C VAL A 15 -50.07 44.00 -12.46
N LEU A 16 -49.65 44.85 -11.52
CA LEU A 16 -48.43 44.61 -10.72
C LEU A 16 -48.62 43.57 -9.60
N PHE A 17 -49.85 43.27 -9.19
CA PHE A 17 -50.14 42.25 -8.18
C PHE A 17 -50.39 40.83 -8.75
N PHE A 18 -50.51 40.68 -10.07
CA PHE A 18 -50.69 39.37 -10.72
C PHE A 18 -49.44 38.82 -11.42
N CYS A 19 -48.30 39.53 -11.37
CA CYS A 19 -47.02 39.03 -11.91
C CYS A 19 -46.12 38.34 -10.86
N SER A 20 -46.58 38.16 -9.62
CA SER A 20 -45.80 37.52 -8.54
C SER A 20 -46.17 36.05 -8.29
N ALA A 21 -46.56 35.31 -9.33
CA ALA A 21 -46.79 33.86 -9.24
C ALA A 21 -46.26 33.15 -10.49
N ILE A 22 -45.01 33.41 -10.86
CA ILE A 22 -44.23 32.44 -11.63
C ILE A 22 -43.46 31.66 -10.57
N PRO A 23 -43.70 30.35 -10.37
CA PRO A 23 -42.77 29.56 -9.60
C PRO A 23 -41.46 29.64 -10.35
N SER A 24 -40.48 30.35 -9.77
CA SER A 24 -39.09 30.23 -10.18
C SER A 24 -38.76 28.75 -10.02
N THR A 25 -38.90 28.00 -11.11
CA THR A 25 -38.17 26.76 -11.29
C THR A 25 -36.72 27.20 -11.28
N ALA A 26 -36.15 27.24 -10.08
CA ALA A 26 -34.73 27.12 -9.92
C ALA A 26 -34.39 25.90 -10.76
N PHE A 27 -33.80 26.15 -11.92
CA PHE A 27 -33.07 25.15 -12.65
C PHE A 27 -31.97 24.80 -11.66
N SER A 28 -32.26 23.82 -10.81
CA SER A 28 -31.25 23.09 -10.10
C SER A 28 -30.49 22.46 -11.24
N SER A 29 -29.44 23.14 -11.68
CA SER A 29 -28.33 22.48 -12.33
C SER A 29 -27.95 21.43 -11.31
N SER A 30 -28.51 20.23 -11.46
CA SER A 30 -27.82 19.05 -11.02
C SER A 30 -26.49 19.17 -11.74
N SER A 31 -25.51 19.73 -11.04
CA SER A 31 -24.17 19.22 -11.20
C SER A 31 -24.37 17.73 -10.96
N SER A 32 -24.56 16.97 -12.04
CA SER A 32 -24.17 15.59 -12.03
C SER A 32 -22.74 15.68 -11.54
N SER A 33 -22.56 15.39 -10.25
CA SER A 33 -21.25 15.05 -9.74
C SER A 33 -20.92 13.82 -10.57
N SER A 34 -20.27 14.05 -11.71
CA SER A 34 -19.53 13.03 -12.40
C SER A 34 -18.62 12.48 -11.32
N SER A 35 -19.05 11.39 -10.71
CA SER A 35 -18.24 10.70 -9.73
C SER A 35 -17.04 10.25 -10.54
N THR A 36 -15.90 10.88 -10.30
CA THR A 36 -14.67 10.59 -11.02
C THR A 36 -14.47 9.08 -10.95
N MET A 37 -14.36 8.41 -12.08
CA MET A 37 -14.21 6.96 -12.08
C MET A 37 -12.89 6.60 -11.40
N HIS A 38 -12.87 5.46 -10.71
CA HIS A 38 -11.62 4.94 -10.15
C HIS A 38 -10.75 4.44 -11.31
N THR A 39 -9.54 4.97 -11.46
CA THR A 39 -8.70 4.71 -12.64
C THR A 39 -7.41 3.98 -12.32
N ASN A 40 -6.84 4.17 -11.14
CA ASN A 40 -5.55 3.60 -10.77
C ASN A 40 -5.34 3.58 -9.25
N ASN A 41 -4.36 2.77 -8.81
CA ASN A 41 -3.93 2.65 -7.43
C ASN A 41 -2.46 3.05 -7.29
N TRP A 42 -2.16 3.79 -6.21
CA TRP A 42 -0.82 4.14 -5.77
C TRP A 42 -0.56 3.62 -4.36
N ALA A 43 0.70 3.31 -4.06
CA ALA A 43 1.14 3.00 -2.70
C ALA A 43 2.26 3.95 -2.29
N VAL A 44 2.20 4.46 -1.06
CA VAL A 44 3.28 5.20 -0.40
C VAL A 44 3.61 4.44 0.88
N LEU A 45 4.78 3.81 0.91
CA LEU A 45 5.20 2.87 1.96
C LEU A 45 6.42 3.44 2.68
N VAL A 46 6.27 3.74 3.96
CA VAL A 46 7.26 4.51 4.72
C VAL A 46 7.72 3.75 5.97
N CYS A 47 8.99 3.40 6.02
CA CYS A 47 9.70 3.05 7.26
C CYS A 47 10.40 4.30 7.78
N THR A 48 9.97 4.80 8.94
CA THR A 48 10.48 6.06 9.50
C THR A 48 11.65 5.87 10.48
N SER A 49 11.94 4.63 10.87
CA SER A 49 12.91 4.32 11.93
C SER A 49 14.26 3.87 11.41
N ARG A 50 15.31 4.19 12.18
CA ARG A 50 16.68 3.73 11.95
C ARG A 50 17.17 2.77 13.02
N PHE A 51 18.40 2.28 12.82
CA PHE A 51 19.17 1.44 13.71
C PHE A 51 18.71 -0.01 13.76
N TRP A 52 19.66 -0.89 14.02
CA TRP A 52 19.48 -2.35 13.97
C TRP A 52 18.34 -2.86 14.84
N PHE A 53 18.13 -2.28 16.03
CA PHE A 53 17.05 -2.69 16.92
C PHE A 53 15.64 -2.40 16.39
N ASN A 54 15.53 -1.63 15.30
CA ASN A 54 14.28 -1.33 14.59
C ASN A 54 14.15 -2.09 13.27
N TYR A 55 14.91 -3.17 13.08
CA TYR A 55 14.88 -4.03 11.89
C TYR A 55 13.46 -4.32 11.39
N ARG A 56 12.55 -4.67 12.31
CA ARG A 56 11.12 -4.95 12.02
C ARG A 56 10.41 -3.86 11.22
N HIS A 57 10.68 -2.58 11.44
CA HIS A 57 9.99 -1.51 10.71
C HIS A 57 10.35 -1.54 9.22
N MET A 58 11.60 -1.81 8.87
CA MET A 58 11.98 -2.03 7.47
C MET A 58 11.34 -3.31 6.91
N ALA A 59 11.40 -4.41 7.65
CA ALA A 59 10.84 -5.69 7.21
C ALA A 59 9.32 -5.58 7.00
N ASN A 60 8.60 -4.85 7.85
CA ASN A 60 7.19 -4.53 7.70
C ASN A 60 6.92 -3.82 6.36
N THR A 61 7.62 -2.72 6.08
CA THR A 61 7.45 -1.93 4.85
C THR A 61 7.77 -2.76 3.60
N LEU A 62 8.86 -3.53 3.61
CA LEU A 62 9.21 -4.42 2.51
C LEU A 62 8.20 -5.55 2.32
N SER A 63 7.60 -6.05 3.40
CA SER A 63 6.54 -7.05 3.32
C SER A 63 5.31 -6.50 2.63
N LEU A 64 4.87 -5.28 2.99
CA LEU A 64 3.76 -4.61 2.33
C LEU A 64 4.08 -4.26 0.87
N TYR A 65 5.31 -3.84 0.58
CA TYR A 65 5.81 -3.63 -0.80
C TYR A 65 5.64 -4.90 -1.64
N ARG A 66 6.07 -6.04 -1.12
CA ARG A 66 5.87 -7.34 -1.77
C ARG A 66 4.38 -7.66 -1.96
N THR A 67 3.54 -7.37 -0.97
CA THR A 67 2.08 -7.60 -1.06
C THR A 67 1.45 -6.80 -2.19
N VAL A 68 1.69 -5.48 -2.25
CA VAL A 68 1.10 -4.63 -3.30
C VAL A 68 1.60 -5.00 -4.69
N LYS A 69 2.87 -5.38 -4.83
CA LYS A 69 3.42 -5.89 -6.09
C LYS A 69 2.78 -7.21 -6.50
N ARG A 70 2.62 -8.16 -5.56
CA ARG A 70 1.94 -9.44 -5.83
C ARG A 70 0.51 -9.23 -6.30
N LEU A 71 -0.17 -8.21 -5.76
CA LEU A 71 -1.53 -7.85 -6.16
C LEU A 71 -1.58 -6.93 -7.40
N GLY A 72 -0.43 -6.63 -8.00
CA GLY A 72 -0.29 -6.07 -9.34
C GLY A 72 -0.04 -4.56 -9.43
N ILE A 73 0.20 -3.86 -8.32
CA ILE A 73 0.64 -2.46 -8.39
C ILE A 73 2.08 -2.43 -8.92
N PRO A 74 2.36 -1.74 -10.05
CA PRO A 74 3.71 -1.67 -10.62
C PRO A 74 4.59 -0.70 -9.83
N ASP A 75 5.92 -0.87 -9.91
CA ASP A 75 6.89 -0.05 -9.17
C ASP A 75 6.78 1.45 -9.47
N GLU A 76 6.44 1.83 -10.71
CA GLU A 76 6.17 3.23 -11.07
C GLU A 76 5.03 3.89 -10.28
N ARG A 77 4.23 3.11 -9.54
CA ARG A 77 3.12 3.57 -8.69
C ARG A 77 3.33 3.26 -7.21
N ILE A 78 4.53 2.84 -6.82
CA ILE A 78 4.90 2.59 -5.44
C ILE A 78 6.02 3.57 -5.08
N ILE A 79 5.78 4.42 -4.08
CA ILE A 79 6.82 5.25 -3.48
C ILE A 79 7.30 4.54 -2.22
N LEU A 80 8.54 4.03 -2.24
CA LEU A 80 9.14 3.32 -1.12
C LEU A 80 10.19 4.19 -0.41
N MET A 81 9.97 4.45 0.88
CA MET A 81 10.85 5.23 1.74
C MET A 81 11.40 4.35 2.87
N LEU A 82 12.73 4.12 2.90
CA LEU A 82 13.40 3.35 3.95
C LEU A 82 14.44 4.21 4.66
N ALA A 83 14.20 4.52 5.95
CA ALA A 83 15.05 5.41 6.74
C ALA A 83 16.45 4.85 7.05
N ASP A 84 16.68 3.56 6.86
CA ASP A 84 17.99 2.91 7.04
C ASP A 84 18.15 1.79 6.00
N ASP A 85 19.26 1.04 6.06
CA ASP A 85 19.48 -0.16 5.23
C ASP A 85 19.91 -1.35 6.12
N MET A 86 18.96 -2.23 6.43
CA MET A 86 19.23 -3.44 7.22
C MET A 86 19.95 -4.51 6.42
N ALA A 87 19.79 -4.52 5.09
CA ALA A 87 20.41 -5.51 4.21
C ALA A 87 21.93 -5.32 4.15
N CYS A 88 22.39 -4.06 4.22
CA CYS A 88 23.81 -3.69 4.24
C CYS A 88 24.39 -3.43 5.65
N ASN A 89 23.62 -3.68 6.72
CA ASN A 89 24.10 -3.42 8.08
C ASN A 89 25.18 -4.43 8.49
N ALA A 90 26.27 -3.97 9.10
CA ALA A 90 27.37 -4.84 9.55
C ALA A 90 26.97 -5.88 10.63
N ARG A 91 25.83 -5.67 11.31
CA ARG A 91 25.26 -6.65 12.25
C ARG A 91 24.45 -7.75 11.56
N ASN A 92 24.11 -7.58 10.29
CA ASN A 92 23.31 -8.55 9.57
C ASN A 92 24.15 -9.78 9.22
N LYS A 93 23.80 -10.92 9.83
CA LYS A 93 24.40 -12.22 9.55
C LYS A 93 24.13 -12.70 8.11
N TYR A 94 23.11 -12.15 7.45
CA TYR A 94 22.70 -12.48 6.08
C TYR A 94 22.85 -11.25 5.18
N PRO A 95 24.04 -11.01 4.61
CA PRO A 95 24.28 -9.86 3.74
C PRO A 95 23.29 -9.80 2.58
N ALA A 96 22.81 -8.58 2.27
CA ALA A 96 21.85 -8.30 1.21
C ALA A 96 20.47 -8.98 1.37
N GLN A 97 20.15 -9.47 2.58
CA GLN A 97 18.88 -10.14 2.86
C GLN A 97 18.15 -9.53 4.05
N VAL A 98 16.82 -9.47 3.94
CA VAL A 98 15.92 -9.03 5.01
C VAL A 98 14.78 -10.03 5.14
N PHE A 99 14.42 -10.41 6.37
CA PHE A 99 13.40 -11.43 6.65
C PHE A 99 12.32 -10.85 7.57
N ASN A 100 11.09 -11.35 7.49
CA ASN A 100 10.02 -11.06 8.46
C ASN A 100 9.62 -12.27 9.30
N ASN A 101 10.39 -13.35 9.20
CA ASN A 101 10.14 -14.61 9.89
C ASN A 101 11.45 -15.34 10.18
N GLU A 102 11.51 -16.01 11.33
CA GLU A 102 12.66 -16.79 11.82
C GLU A 102 13.07 -17.95 10.91
N ASN A 103 12.17 -18.44 10.06
CA ASN A 103 12.49 -19.54 9.15
C ASN A 103 13.31 -19.13 7.91
N HIS A 104 13.54 -17.83 7.72
CA HIS A 104 14.31 -17.23 6.61
C HIS A 104 13.91 -17.71 5.20
N ARG A 105 12.67 -18.18 5.01
CA ARG A 105 12.23 -18.71 3.71
C ARG A 105 12.03 -17.63 2.66
N LEU A 106 11.82 -16.39 3.09
CA LEU A 106 11.44 -15.27 2.24
C LEU A 106 12.38 -14.09 2.44
N ASN A 107 13.34 -13.92 1.52
CA ASN A 107 14.10 -12.68 1.43
C ASN A 107 13.19 -11.57 0.85
N LEU A 108 12.97 -10.53 1.66
CA LEU A 108 12.16 -9.37 1.34
C LEU A 108 12.90 -8.31 0.52
N TYR A 109 14.23 -8.26 0.62
CA TYR A 109 15.03 -7.26 -0.09
C TYR A 109 15.22 -7.67 -1.55
N GLY A 110 15.84 -8.84 -1.79
CA GLY A 110 15.99 -9.44 -3.12
C GLY A 110 16.48 -8.47 -4.22
N ASP A 111 16.32 -8.85 -5.49
CA ASP A 111 16.76 -8.04 -6.63
C ASP A 111 15.68 -7.06 -7.16
N ASN A 112 14.45 -7.15 -6.63
CA ASN A 112 13.26 -6.52 -7.24
C ASN A 112 12.66 -5.38 -6.38
N VAL A 113 13.44 -4.84 -5.44
CA VAL A 113 13.02 -3.72 -4.59
C VAL A 113 13.59 -2.41 -5.12
N GLU A 114 12.70 -1.49 -5.47
CA GLU A 114 13.02 -0.13 -5.89
C GLU A 114 12.79 0.80 -4.71
N VAL A 115 13.88 1.24 -4.07
CA VAL A 115 13.79 2.21 -2.97
C VAL A 115 13.98 3.63 -3.51
N ASP A 116 12.96 4.48 -3.39
CA ASP A 116 12.94 5.85 -3.90
C ASP A 116 13.64 6.84 -2.97
N TYR A 117 13.40 6.73 -1.67
CA TYR A 117 14.02 7.57 -0.65
C TYR A 117 14.78 6.69 0.32
N ARG A 118 16.11 6.87 0.40
CA ARG A 118 17.01 6.01 1.17
C ARG A 118 17.71 6.77 2.28
N GLY A 119 17.80 6.17 3.46
CA GLY A 119 18.60 6.71 4.55
C GLY A 119 18.18 8.13 4.89
N TYR A 120 19.12 9.08 4.79
CA TYR A 120 18.92 10.50 5.09
C TYR A 120 17.90 11.22 4.20
N GLU A 121 17.47 10.63 3.09
CA GLU A 121 16.40 11.23 2.28
C GLU A 121 15.00 11.05 2.88
N VAL A 122 14.82 10.13 3.84
CA VAL A 122 13.54 9.89 4.51
C VAL A 122 13.35 10.89 5.65
N THR A 123 12.99 12.12 5.30
CA THR A 123 12.70 13.21 6.23
C THR A 123 11.21 13.54 6.23
N VAL A 124 10.73 14.24 7.27
CA VAL A 124 9.34 14.75 7.27
C VAL A 124 9.09 15.64 6.07
N GLU A 125 10.07 16.49 5.72
CA GLU A 125 9.99 17.42 4.60
C GLU A 125 9.77 16.70 3.26
N ASN A 126 10.57 15.69 2.94
CA ASN A 126 10.44 14.93 1.69
C ASN A 126 9.13 14.14 1.65
N PHE A 127 8.72 13.55 2.78
CA PHE A 127 7.42 12.90 2.89
C PHE A 127 6.26 13.87 2.58
N MET A 128 6.29 15.06 3.15
CA MET A 128 5.28 16.11 2.89
C MET A 128 5.31 16.59 1.44
N ARG A 129 6.49 16.68 0.80
CA ARG A 129 6.60 16.98 -0.63
C ARG A 129 5.97 15.90 -1.50
N VAL A 130 6.19 14.61 -1.18
CA VAL A 130 5.57 13.46 -1.86
C VAL A 130 4.05 13.60 -1.84
N LEU A 131 3.46 13.77 -0.66
CA LEU A 131 2.00 13.89 -0.51
C LEU A 131 1.46 15.12 -1.26
N THR A 132 2.03 16.30 -1.02
CA THR A 132 1.51 17.57 -1.56
C THR A 132 1.86 17.83 -3.03
N GLY A 133 2.75 17.01 -3.61
CA GLY A 133 3.29 17.16 -4.96
C GLY A 133 4.14 18.41 -5.16
N ARG A 134 4.77 18.92 -4.09
CA ARG A 134 5.59 20.14 -4.10
C ARG A 134 7.07 19.79 -4.22
N HIS A 135 7.46 19.26 -5.37
CA HIS A 135 8.85 18.94 -5.68
C HIS A 135 9.49 20.02 -6.55
N GLU A 136 10.80 20.21 -6.38
CA GLU A 136 11.61 20.97 -7.32
C GLU A 136 11.60 20.30 -8.71
N THR A 137 11.77 21.09 -9.77
CA THR A 137 11.77 20.60 -11.16
C THR A 137 12.82 19.51 -11.42
N ALA A 138 13.94 19.54 -10.70
CA ALA A 138 15.03 18.57 -10.83
C ALA A 138 14.73 17.18 -10.22
N VAL A 139 13.74 17.06 -9.31
CA VAL A 139 13.44 15.78 -8.66
C VAL A 139 12.94 14.77 -9.71
N PRO A 140 13.52 13.55 -9.81
CA PRO A 140 13.08 12.57 -10.81
C PRO A 140 11.59 12.21 -10.68
N ARG A 141 10.95 11.80 -11.80
CA ARG A 141 9.54 11.38 -11.80
C ARG A 141 9.28 10.18 -10.87
N SER A 142 10.20 9.23 -10.78
CA SER A 142 10.07 8.05 -9.90
C SER A 142 9.90 8.43 -8.43
N LYS A 143 10.51 9.55 -7.98
CA LYS A 143 10.38 10.04 -6.61
C LYS A 143 9.11 10.87 -6.36
N ARG A 144 8.17 10.94 -7.31
CA ARG A 144 6.97 11.78 -7.21
C ARG A 144 5.72 10.92 -7.22
N LEU A 145 4.81 11.17 -6.28
CA LEU A 145 3.45 10.66 -6.35
C LEU A 145 2.70 11.42 -7.46
N LEU A 146 2.38 10.74 -8.57
CA LEU A 146 1.72 11.36 -9.73
C LEU A 146 0.23 10.99 -9.81
N SER A 147 -0.42 10.96 -8.65
CA SER A 147 -1.84 10.65 -8.50
C SER A 147 -2.75 11.83 -8.88
N ASP A 148 -4.02 11.51 -9.14
CA ASP A 148 -5.05 12.40 -9.67
C ASP A 148 -6.43 12.17 -9.00
N GLU A 149 -7.47 12.80 -9.54
CA GLU A 149 -8.83 12.80 -8.97
C GLU A 149 -9.57 11.46 -9.11
N GLY A 150 -9.00 10.49 -9.86
CA GLY A 150 -9.49 9.12 -10.00
C GLY A 150 -8.64 8.09 -9.26
N SER A 151 -7.55 8.52 -8.62
CA SER A 151 -6.58 7.64 -7.97
C SER A 151 -7.03 7.21 -6.58
N HIS A 152 -6.86 5.92 -6.25
CA HIS A 152 -6.88 5.46 -4.86
C HIS A 152 -5.46 5.33 -4.33
N ILE A 153 -5.23 5.70 -3.08
CA ILE A 153 -3.90 5.71 -2.48
C ILE A 153 -3.87 4.88 -1.20
N LEU A 154 -2.94 3.95 -1.10
CA LEU A 154 -2.53 3.31 0.14
C LEU A 154 -1.35 4.09 0.72
N LEU A 155 -1.52 4.72 1.88
CA LEU A 155 -0.44 5.29 2.67
C LEU A 155 -0.17 4.38 3.87
N TYR A 156 0.94 3.65 3.86
CA TYR A 156 1.37 2.81 4.97
C TYR A 156 2.60 3.41 5.64
N MET A 157 2.54 3.59 6.96
CA MET A 157 3.64 4.11 7.76
C MET A 157 3.91 3.21 8.96
N THR A 158 5.19 2.91 9.22
CA THR A 158 5.61 2.13 10.39
C THR A 158 6.84 2.75 11.02
N GLY A 159 6.87 2.75 12.35
CA GLY A 159 7.94 3.35 13.13
C GLY A 159 7.57 3.50 14.60
N HIS A 160 8.29 4.40 15.27
CA HIS A 160 7.99 4.79 16.64
C HIS A 160 7.16 6.06 16.66
N GLY A 161 6.23 6.15 17.59
CA GLY A 161 5.30 7.27 17.71
C GLY A 161 4.69 7.32 19.10
N GLY A 162 3.76 8.24 19.26
CA GLY A 162 3.08 8.47 20.54
C GLY A 162 1.82 9.28 20.31
N ASP A 163 1.37 9.96 21.36
CA ASP A 163 0.16 10.79 21.30
C ASP A 163 0.35 11.92 20.28
N GLU A 164 -0.31 11.77 19.13
CA GLU A 164 -0.37 12.72 18.01
C GLU A 164 0.91 12.91 17.20
N PHE A 165 1.91 12.02 17.32
CA PHE A 165 3.13 12.11 16.51
C PHE A 165 3.69 10.76 16.04
N LEU A 166 4.47 10.79 14.95
CA LEU A 166 5.30 9.70 14.45
C LEU A 166 6.73 10.21 14.23
N LYS A 167 7.72 9.54 14.81
CA LYS A 167 9.13 9.91 14.67
C LYS A 167 9.69 9.51 13.32
N PHE A 168 10.45 10.42 12.73
CA PHE A 168 11.30 10.20 11.55
C PHE A 168 12.76 10.27 11.97
N GLN A 169 13.56 9.30 11.52
CA GLN A 169 15.01 9.28 11.71
C GLN A 169 15.46 9.37 13.19
N ASP A 170 14.60 8.97 14.13
CA ASP A 170 14.81 9.10 15.58
C ASP A 170 15.06 10.56 16.09
N SER A 171 14.78 11.57 15.26
CA SER A 171 15.12 12.97 15.55
C SER A 171 14.03 13.98 15.21
N GLU A 172 13.32 13.77 14.11
CA GLU A 172 12.19 14.60 13.68
C GLU A 172 10.87 13.94 14.06
N GLU A 173 9.80 14.73 14.15
CA GLU A 173 8.45 14.25 14.43
C GLU A 173 7.48 14.80 13.39
N LEU A 174 6.72 13.90 12.77
CA LEU A 174 5.52 14.24 12.01
C LEU A 174 4.34 14.31 12.97
N GLN A 175 3.70 15.47 13.09
CA GLN A 175 2.55 15.65 13.97
C GLN A 175 1.24 15.34 13.23
N SER A 176 0.19 15.03 14.00
CA SER A 176 -1.15 14.73 13.46
C SER A 176 -1.74 15.88 12.65
N HIS A 177 -1.47 17.13 13.05
CA HIS A 177 -1.91 18.33 12.34
C HIS A 177 -1.17 18.51 11.01
N ASP A 178 0.13 18.23 10.96
CA ASP A 178 0.92 18.29 9.71
C ASP A 178 0.36 17.29 8.69
N LEU A 179 0.13 16.05 9.12
CA LEU A 179 -0.46 15.02 8.26
C LEU A 179 -1.87 15.45 7.78
N ALA A 180 -2.68 16.01 8.66
CA ALA A 180 -4.02 16.48 8.31
C ALA A 180 -4.01 17.61 7.28
N ASP A 181 -3.11 18.58 7.45
CA ASP A 181 -2.93 19.68 6.50
C ASP A 181 -2.40 19.20 5.15
N ALA A 182 -1.51 18.19 5.13
CA ALA A 182 -1.05 17.56 3.90
C ALA A 182 -2.20 16.90 3.14
N VAL A 183 -3.01 16.09 3.84
CA VAL A 183 -4.16 15.40 3.25
C VAL A 183 -5.22 16.39 2.77
N LYS A 184 -5.46 17.48 3.51
CA LYS A 184 -6.33 18.58 3.09
C LYS A 184 -5.85 19.21 1.79
N GLN A 185 -4.56 19.54 1.69
CA GLN A 185 -3.98 20.07 0.46
C GLN A 185 -4.06 19.07 -0.70
N MET A 186 -3.86 17.78 -0.44
CA MET A 186 -4.05 16.74 -1.46
C MET A 186 -5.49 16.73 -1.98
N LYS A 187 -6.48 16.85 -1.08
CA LYS A 187 -7.90 16.85 -1.45
C LYS A 187 -8.28 18.09 -2.25
N GLU A 188 -7.85 19.28 -1.81
CA GLU A 188 -8.08 20.55 -2.51
C GLU A 188 -7.47 20.55 -3.92
N LYS A 189 -6.30 19.92 -4.08
CA LYS A 189 -5.63 19.72 -5.37
C LYS A 189 -6.14 18.52 -6.17
N ARG A 190 -7.16 17.83 -5.68
CA ARG A 190 -7.75 16.62 -6.28
C ARG A 190 -6.71 15.54 -6.63
N ARG A 191 -5.81 15.25 -5.71
CA ARG A 191 -4.74 14.24 -5.90
C ARG A 191 -5.15 12.83 -5.54
N PHE A 192 -6.36 12.63 -5.03
CA PHE A 192 -6.93 11.32 -4.78
C PHE A 192 -8.46 11.39 -4.79
N LYS A 193 -9.06 10.27 -5.16
CA LYS A 193 -10.49 9.99 -4.95
C LYS A 193 -10.71 9.42 -3.56
N GLU A 194 -10.04 8.31 -3.25
CA GLU A 194 -10.06 7.61 -1.96
C GLU A 194 -8.63 7.43 -1.43
N LEU A 195 -8.43 7.59 -0.12
CA LEU A 195 -7.13 7.45 0.55
C LEU A 195 -7.30 6.53 1.77
N LEU A 196 -6.55 5.44 1.80
CA LEU A 196 -6.43 4.55 2.96
C LEU A 196 -5.10 4.83 3.66
N ILE A 197 -5.17 5.26 4.93
CA ILE A 197 -4.00 5.48 5.78
C ILE A 197 -3.90 4.33 6.79
N MET A 198 -2.79 3.62 6.78
CA MET A 198 -2.48 2.54 7.71
C MET A 198 -1.22 2.89 8.51
N VAL A 199 -1.31 2.89 9.83
CA VAL A 199 -0.21 3.30 10.70
C VAL A 199 0.10 2.22 11.73
N ASP A 200 1.33 1.68 11.69
CA ASP A 200 1.82 0.71 12.67
C ASP A 200 2.83 1.34 13.63
N THR A 201 2.34 1.79 14.79
CA THR A 201 3.10 2.47 15.85
C THR A 201 2.32 2.49 17.17
N CYS A 202 2.98 2.83 18.28
CA CYS A 202 2.30 3.16 19.54
C CYS A 202 1.37 4.37 19.36
N GLN A 203 0.19 4.32 19.97
CA GLN A 203 -0.87 5.31 19.89
C GLN A 203 -1.26 5.73 18.46
N ALA A 204 -1.17 4.82 17.50
CA ALA A 204 -1.38 5.08 16.07
C ALA A 204 -2.69 5.82 15.75
N ALA A 205 -3.77 5.52 16.49
CA ALA A 205 -5.08 6.17 16.31
C ALA A 205 -5.05 7.70 16.45
N THR A 206 -4.11 8.22 17.24
CA THR A 206 -3.99 9.66 17.50
C THR A 206 -3.36 10.42 16.33
N LEU A 207 -2.58 9.75 15.48
CA LEU A 207 -1.91 10.39 14.34
C LEU A 207 -2.92 10.87 13.27
N PHE A 208 -4.10 10.25 13.18
CA PHE A 208 -5.14 10.61 12.24
C PHE A 208 -6.40 11.23 12.88
N SER A 209 -6.29 11.68 14.13
CA SER A 209 -7.39 12.33 14.86
C SER A 209 -7.80 13.66 14.22
N GLN A 210 -6.85 14.40 13.65
CA GLN A 210 -7.07 15.73 13.06
C GLN A 210 -7.51 15.68 11.59
N LEU A 211 -7.64 14.50 10.98
CA LEU A 211 -8.12 14.38 9.60
C LEU A 211 -9.56 14.92 9.46
N GLN A 212 -9.81 15.63 8.37
CA GLN A 212 -11.11 16.24 8.05
C GLN A 212 -11.54 16.07 6.59
N SER A 213 -10.67 15.52 5.73
CA SER A 213 -10.92 15.46 4.29
C SER A 213 -11.82 14.26 3.92
N PRO A 214 -12.86 14.44 3.10
CA PRO A 214 -13.73 13.34 2.67
C PRO A 214 -13.03 12.37 1.70
N GLY A 215 -13.46 11.11 1.72
CA GLY A 215 -12.85 10.01 0.98
C GLY A 215 -11.61 9.44 1.65
N VAL A 216 -11.41 9.71 2.95
CA VAL A 216 -10.25 9.21 3.71
C VAL A 216 -10.70 8.16 4.71
N LEU A 217 -10.08 7.00 4.66
CA LEU A 217 -10.23 5.90 5.61
C LEU A 217 -8.90 5.74 6.35
N ALA A 218 -8.92 5.61 7.67
CA ALA A 218 -7.69 5.44 8.45
C ALA A 218 -7.82 4.25 9.41
N ILE A 219 -6.71 3.54 9.62
CA ILE A 219 -6.58 2.48 10.62
C ILE A 219 -5.19 2.54 11.27
N GLY A 220 -5.16 2.38 12.58
CA GLY A 220 -3.95 2.33 13.39
C GLY A 220 -3.84 1.03 14.16
N SER A 221 -2.60 0.60 14.44
CA SER A 221 -2.35 -0.64 15.21
C SER A 221 -2.72 -0.56 16.69
N SER A 222 -2.85 0.63 17.25
CA SER A 222 -3.11 0.84 18.69
C SER A 222 -3.94 2.11 18.95
N LYS A 223 -4.68 2.13 20.08
CA LYS A 223 -5.43 3.30 20.56
C LYS A 223 -4.57 4.26 21.37
N LYS A 224 -5.11 5.45 21.65
CA LYS A 224 -4.53 6.40 22.62
C LYS A 224 -4.29 5.70 23.96
N GLY A 225 -3.09 5.86 24.52
CA GLY A 225 -2.67 5.18 25.75
C GLY A 225 -2.21 3.71 25.59
N GLU A 226 -2.24 3.13 24.38
CA GLU A 226 -1.74 1.78 24.11
C GLU A 226 -0.41 1.81 23.34
N ASN A 227 0.43 0.81 23.58
CA ASN A 227 1.61 0.53 22.76
C ASN A 227 1.24 -0.35 21.56
N SER A 228 2.06 -0.33 20.52
CA SER A 228 2.13 -1.43 19.54
C SER A 228 3.28 -2.38 19.91
N TYR A 229 3.22 -3.63 19.45
CA TYR A 229 4.13 -4.67 19.88
C TYR A 229 4.75 -5.42 18.70
N SER A 230 6.03 -5.75 18.86
CA SER A 230 6.74 -6.62 17.95
C SER A 230 6.28 -8.08 18.04
N HIS A 231 6.64 -8.85 17.02
CA HIS A 231 6.43 -10.29 16.91
C HIS A 231 7.67 -10.97 16.32
N HIS A 232 7.78 -12.29 16.46
CA HIS A 232 8.90 -13.12 15.97
C HIS A 232 10.29 -12.56 16.34
N LEU A 233 10.80 -12.96 17.50
CA LEU A 233 12.20 -12.74 17.85
C LEU A 233 13.05 -13.73 17.06
N ASP A 234 14.01 -13.22 16.30
CA ASP A 234 14.92 -14.03 15.52
C ASP A 234 16.29 -14.08 16.21
N SER A 235 16.77 -15.27 16.56
CA SER A 235 18.04 -15.43 17.26
C SER A 235 19.26 -15.17 16.39
N ASP A 236 19.17 -15.38 15.07
CA ASP A 236 20.26 -15.17 14.14
C ASP A 236 20.41 -13.70 13.76
N VAL A 237 19.29 -12.97 13.64
CA VAL A 237 19.27 -11.51 13.46
C VAL A 237 19.47 -10.78 14.80
N GLY A 238 19.07 -11.40 15.92
CA GLY A 238 19.22 -10.92 17.29
C GLY A 238 18.17 -9.91 17.75
N VAL A 239 17.14 -9.65 16.95
CA VAL A 239 16.06 -8.66 17.21
C VAL A 239 14.73 -9.18 16.67
N SER A 240 13.62 -8.53 17.03
CA SER A 240 12.32 -8.84 16.41
C SER A 240 12.30 -8.43 14.94
N VAL A 241 11.71 -9.27 14.09
CA VAL A 241 11.75 -9.09 12.63
C VAL A 241 10.45 -8.60 12.00
N VAL A 242 9.35 -8.51 12.77
CA VAL A 242 8.07 -8.00 12.28
C VAL A 242 7.24 -7.44 13.43
N ASP A 243 6.30 -6.51 13.18
CA ASP A 243 5.31 -6.09 14.17
C ASP A 243 4.00 -6.88 14.08
N ARG A 244 3.27 -6.99 15.19
CA ARG A 244 2.05 -7.81 15.27
C ARG A 244 0.99 -7.39 14.26
N PHE A 245 0.69 -6.09 14.20
CA PHE A 245 -0.32 -5.56 13.29
C PHE A 245 0.02 -5.85 11.83
N THR A 246 1.28 -5.60 11.46
CA THR A 246 1.78 -5.95 10.14
C THR A 246 1.76 -7.45 9.88
N PHE A 247 2.18 -8.29 10.83
CA PHE A 247 2.15 -9.75 10.69
C PHE A 247 0.74 -10.28 10.39
N TYR A 248 -0.28 -9.85 11.13
CA TYR A 248 -1.67 -10.29 10.87
C TYR A 248 -2.27 -9.68 9.60
N THR A 249 -1.84 -8.47 9.21
CA THR A 249 -2.17 -7.89 7.91
C THR A 249 -1.62 -8.78 6.79
N LEU A 250 -0.35 -9.18 6.87
CA LEU A 250 0.28 -10.08 5.90
C LEU A 250 -0.40 -11.45 5.89
N ALA A 251 -0.70 -12.03 7.05
CA ALA A 251 -1.38 -13.32 7.15
C ALA A 251 -2.75 -13.34 6.46
N PHE A 252 -3.46 -12.20 6.46
CA PHE A 252 -4.68 -12.01 5.68
C PHE A 252 -4.38 -12.02 4.18
N PHE A 253 -3.43 -11.21 3.72
CA PHE A 253 -3.10 -11.07 2.29
C PHE A 253 -2.38 -12.28 1.69
N GLU A 254 -1.68 -13.12 2.47
CA GLU A 254 -1.06 -14.37 1.98
C GLU A 254 -2.06 -15.38 1.45
N ARG A 255 -3.34 -15.24 1.82
CA ARG A 255 -4.43 -16.09 1.34
C ARG A 255 -5.16 -15.50 0.15
N LEU A 256 -4.77 -14.30 -0.29
CA LEU A 256 -5.44 -13.55 -1.34
C LEU A 256 -4.58 -13.45 -2.61
N ASN A 257 -5.28 -13.43 -3.74
CA ASN A 257 -4.76 -13.13 -5.06
C ASN A 257 -5.47 -11.89 -5.64
N MET A 258 -5.00 -11.41 -6.80
CA MET A 258 -5.49 -10.17 -7.43
C MET A 258 -6.97 -10.21 -7.87
N TYR A 259 -7.57 -11.39 -8.00
CA TYR A 259 -8.96 -11.60 -8.42
C TYR A 259 -9.93 -11.80 -7.25
N ASP A 260 -9.42 -11.84 -6.01
CA ASP A 260 -10.25 -12.03 -4.83
C ASP A 260 -10.97 -10.72 -4.44
N ASN A 261 -12.24 -10.85 -4.07
CA ASN A 261 -13.10 -9.73 -3.69
C ASN A 261 -13.31 -9.62 -2.18
N ALA A 262 -12.31 -10.00 -1.38
CA ALA A 262 -12.36 -9.82 0.07
C ALA A 262 -12.52 -8.33 0.40
N SER A 263 -13.42 -7.99 1.31
CA SER A 263 -13.73 -6.59 1.62
C SER A 263 -12.79 -6.01 2.66
N LEU A 264 -12.71 -4.68 2.74
CA LEU A 264 -12.00 -3.97 3.81
C LEU A 264 -12.58 -4.32 5.18
N ASN A 265 -13.90 -4.53 5.27
CA ASN A 265 -14.52 -5.01 6.51
C ASN A 265 -13.97 -6.38 6.93
N SER A 266 -13.75 -7.30 5.98
CA SER A 266 -13.11 -8.60 6.26
C SER A 266 -11.67 -8.45 6.77
N LEU A 267 -10.89 -7.53 6.18
CA LEU A 267 -9.54 -7.23 6.68
C LEU A 267 -9.60 -6.66 8.10
N PHE A 268 -10.44 -5.67 8.36
CA PHE A 268 -10.48 -4.99 9.66
C PHE A 268 -11.01 -5.89 10.77
N ASN A 269 -11.98 -6.76 10.47
CA ASN A 269 -12.49 -7.75 11.41
C ASN A 269 -11.54 -8.94 11.62
N SER A 270 -10.49 -9.08 10.81
CA SER A 270 -9.46 -10.12 11.02
C SER A 270 -8.52 -9.78 12.19
N TYR A 271 -8.45 -8.52 12.60
CA TYR A 271 -7.60 -8.07 13.70
C TYR A 271 -8.17 -8.49 15.05
N ASN A 272 -7.47 -9.38 15.74
CA ASN A 272 -7.84 -9.85 17.07
C ASN A 272 -7.00 -9.14 18.15
N PRO A 273 -7.62 -8.38 19.09
CA PRO A 273 -6.88 -7.66 20.13
C PRO A 273 -5.98 -8.55 21.01
N ASN A 274 -6.38 -9.79 21.28
CA ASN A 274 -5.56 -10.73 22.07
C ASN A 274 -4.30 -11.15 21.32
N MET A 275 -4.39 -11.25 20.00
CA MET A 275 -3.24 -11.58 19.16
C MET A 275 -2.35 -10.35 18.91
N LEU A 276 -2.94 -9.15 18.84
CA LEU A 276 -2.21 -7.89 18.68
C LEU A 276 -1.59 -7.35 19.96
N LEU A 277 -2.09 -7.76 21.13
CA LEU A 277 -1.78 -7.16 22.44
C LEU A 277 -2.08 -5.65 22.49
N SER A 278 -2.92 -5.18 21.59
CA SER A 278 -3.30 -3.78 21.37
C SER A 278 -4.61 -3.75 20.58
N THR A 279 -5.28 -2.62 20.54
CA THR A 279 -6.55 -2.47 19.83
C THR A 279 -6.35 -1.78 18.50
N ALA A 280 -6.48 -2.52 17.39
CA ALA A 280 -6.57 -1.90 16.08
C ALA A 280 -7.82 -0.99 16.01
N TYR A 281 -7.63 0.27 15.65
CA TYR A 281 -8.69 1.26 15.59
C TYR A 281 -8.79 1.84 14.19
N TYR A 282 -9.97 1.79 13.58
CA TYR A 282 -10.24 2.39 12.29
C TYR A 282 -11.30 3.48 12.39
N ARG A 283 -11.10 4.55 11.61
CA ARG A 283 -11.93 5.76 11.59
C ARG A 283 -12.61 5.89 10.23
N THR A 284 -13.95 5.91 10.22
CA THR A 284 -14.78 5.82 9.00
C THR A 284 -15.67 7.04 8.75
N ASP A 285 -15.75 8.02 9.65
CA ASP A 285 -16.62 9.20 9.53
C ASP A 285 -16.32 10.05 8.28
N LEU A 286 -15.10 9.97 7.75
CA LEU A 286 -14.66 10.67 6.53
C LEU A 286 -14.82 9.84 5.25
N TYR A 287 -15.24 8.58 5.36
CA TYR A 287 -15.29 7.62 4.26
C TYR A 287 -16.75 7.19 3.98
N GLN A 288 -17.26 7.56 2.81
CA GLN A 288 -18.70 7.48 2.51
C GLN A 288 -19.18 6.06 2.20
N ARG A 289 -18.31 5.17 1.71
CA ARG A 289 -18.69 3.83 1.25
C ARG A 289 -18.72 2.84 2.40
N LEU A 290 -19.65 1.89 2.33
CA LEU A 290 -19.71 0.78 3.27
C LEU A 290 -18.50 -0.13 3.07
N LEU A 291 -17.82 -0.50 4.16
CA LEU A 291 -16.58 -1.27 4.11
C LEU A 291 -16.79 -2.69 3.57
N GLU A 292 -18.02 -3.22 3.67
CA GLU A 292 -18.45 -4.50 3.14
C GLU A 292 -18.44 -4.52 1.60
N GLU A 293 -18.66 -3.36 0.97
CA GLU A 293 -18.76 -3.20 -0.48
C GLU A 293 -17.44 -2.77 -1.13
N VAL A 294 -16.39 -2.55 -0.33
CA VAL A 294 -15.10 -2.07 -0.81
C VAL A 294 -14.10 -3.21 -0.76
N PRO A 295 -13.69 -3.79 -1.90
CA PRO A 295 -12.65 -4.80 -1.94
C PRO A 295 -11.32 -4.25 -1.43
N VAL A 296 -10.51 -5.08 -0.78
CA VAL A 296 -9.13 -4.69 -0.39
C VAL A 296 -8.28 -4.33 -1.63
N THR A 297 -8.56 -4.94 -2.78
CA THR A 297 -7.88 -4.65 -4.04
C THR A 297 -8.09 -3.21 -4.53
N ASN A 298 -9.09 -2.47 -4.02
CA ASN A 298 -9.25 -1.04 -4.31
C ASN A 298 -8.08 -0.17 -3.81
N PHE A 299 -7.28 -0.66 -2.87
CA PHE A 299 -6.10 0.06 -2.36
C PHE A 299 -4.81 -0.75 -2.53
N PHE A 300 -4.89 -2.08 -2.47
CA PHE A 300 -3.72 -2.95 -2.47
C PHE A 300 -3.41 -3.61 -3.81
N GLY A 301 -4.37 -3.66 -4.75
CA GLY A 301 -4.25 -4.37 -6.02
C GLY A 301 -4.15 -3.46 -7.23
N SER A 302 -3.96 -4.04 -8.40
CA SER A 302 -4.02 -3.30 -9.67
C SER A 302 -5.45 -3.08 -10.13
N VAL A 303 -5.70 -1.93 -10.77
CA VAL A 303 -6.89 -1.72 -11.59
C VAL A 303 -6.55 -2.20 -12.99
N MET A 304 -6.63 -3.51 -13.25
CA MET A 304 -6.44 -4.05 -14.59
C MET A 304 -7.79 -4.16 -15.29
N GLU A 305 -7.99 -3.35 -16.33
CA GLU A 305 -9.04 -3.59 -17.31
C GLU A 305 -8.52 -4.66 -18.28
N THR A 306 -8.83 -5.93 -18.03
CA THR A 306 -8.45 -7.02 -18.95
C THR A 306 -9.32 -6.96 -20.19
N ILE A 307 -8.78 -6.38 -21.27
CA ILE A 307 -9.37 -6.51 -22.61
C ILE A 307 -9.08 -7.93 -23.10
N HIS A 308 -10.09 -8.81 -23.08
CA HIS A 308 -9.98 -10.12 -23.72
C HIS A 308 -9.86 -9.92 -25.23
N THR A 309 -8.68 -10.20 -25.79
CA THR A 309 -8.50 -10.28 -27.24
C THR A 309 -8.76 -11.71 -27.70
N ASP A 310 -9.80 -11.92 -28.51
CA ASP A 310 -10.18 -13.24 -29.05
C ASP A 310 -9.15 -13.83 -30.04
N SER A 311 -8.02 -13.15 -30.27
CA SER A 311 -6.97 -13.58 -31.19
C SER A 311 -5.58 -13.34 -30.60
N PRO A 312 -4.66 -14.31 -30.67
CA PRO A 312 -3.27 -14.07 -30.30
C PRO A 312 -2.68 -12.97 -31.19
N TYR A 313 -2.02 -12.00 -30.58
CA TYR A 313 -1.30 -10.92 -31.27
C TYR A 313 -0.42 -11.52 -32.38
N ARG A 314 -0.75 -11.24 -33.64
CA ARG A 314 0.17 -11.50 -34.75
C ARG A 314 1.32 -10.52 -34.63
N ALA A 315 2.45 -10.99 -34.08
CA ALA A 315 3.71 -10.29 -34.22
C ALA A 315 3.93 -10.02 -35.72
N LEU A 316 4.05 -8.74 -36.08
CA LEU A 316 4.46 -8.34 -37.43
C LEU A 316 5.84 -8.92 -37.66
N SER A 317 5.92 -10.00 -38.44
CA SER A 317 7.18 -10.51 -38.95
C SER A 317 7.85 -9.38 -39.71
N SER A 318 9.10 -9.10 -39.35
CA SER A 318 9.92 -8.04 -39.93
C SER A 318 9.76 -7.99 -41.44
N ILE A 319 9.33 -6.84 -41.95
CA ILE A 319 9.33 -6.54 -43.37
C ILE A 319 10.73 -6.84 -43.91
N ASN A 320 10.81 -7.81 -44.83
CA ASN A 320 11.98 -8.14 -45.62
C ASN A 320 12.69 -6.86 -46.06
N SER A 321 13.94 -6.67 -45.64
CA SER A 321 14.79 -5.59 -46.13
C SER A 321 15.04 -5.79 -47.63
N ARG A 322 14.23 -5.15 -48.48
CA ARG A 322 14.63 -4.90 -49.86
C ARG A 322 15.72 -3.83 -49.79
N LYS A 323 16.97 -4.25 -50.00
CA LYS A 323 18.11 -3.37 -50.31
C LYS A 323 17.72 -2.45 -51.47
N SER A 324 17.37 -1.19 -51.21
CA SER A 324 17.48 -0.13 -52.20
C SER A 324 18.85 0.51 -52.05
N LYS A 325 19.62 0.40 -53.13
CA LYS A 325 20.97 0.93 -53.29
C LYS A 325 20.85 2.44 -53.45
N ILE A 326 21.19 3.22 -52.42
CA ILE A 326 21.37 4.67 -52.56
C ILE A 326 22.84 4.90 -52.90
N GLU A 327 23.07 5.28 -54.15
CA GLU A 327 24.34 5.69 -54.71
C GLU A 327 24.55 7.17 -54.38
N MET A 328 25.57 7.50 -53.59
CA MET A 328 25.96 8.89 -53.32
C MET A 328 27.32 9.14 -53.98
N ARG A 329 27.36 10.04 -54.98
CA ARG A 329 28.59 10.44 -55.67
C ARG A 329 28.92 11.90 -55.36
N LEU A 330 29.95 12.04 -54.52
CA LEU A 330 31.12 12.93 -54.51
C LEU A 330 31.04 14.37 -55.05
N ASP A 331 31.48 15.33 -54.23
CA ASP A 331 32.65 16.23 -54.45
C ASP A 331 32.77 17.18 -53.23
N GLN A 332 33.93 17.64 -52.72
CA GLN A 332 35.30 17.69 -53.22
C GLN A 332 36.28 18.04 -52.06
N THR A 333 37.50 17.46 -52.06
CA THR A 333 38.86 18.00 -51.68
C THR A 333 39.08 18.80 -50.37
N SER A 334 40.19 18.69 -49.60
CA SER A 334 41.50 18.03 -49.73
C SER A 334 42.31 18.02 -48.42
N ARG A 335 43.26 17.05 -48.34
CA ARG A 335 44.64 17.06 -47.78
C ARG A 335 44.95 16.76 -46.30
N GLY A 336 45.69 15.65 -46.13
CA GLY A 336 46.80 15.43 -45.16
C GLY A 336 46.46 14.46 -44.02
N GLY A 337 46.73 13.14 -44.10
CA GLY A 337 47.99 12.49 -43.66
C GLY A 337 48.05 12.39 -42.12
N GLN A 338 48.08 11.26 -41.42
CA GLN A 338 48.86 10.03 -41.59
C GLN A 338 48.35 8.97 -40.58
N ARG A 339 48.50 7.67 -40.93
CA ARG A 339 48.06 6.48 -40.18
C ARG A 339 48.86 6.27 -38.89
N ILE A 340 48.29 5.55 -37.92
CA ILE A 340 48.72 4.21 -37.46
C ILE A 340 47.63 3.61 -36.57
N LEU A 341 47.21 2.39 -36.92
CA LEU A 341 46.45 1.43 -36.11
C LEU A 341 47.43 0.70 -35.17
N GLU A 342 47.04 0.51 -33.92
CA GLU A 342 47.45 -0.68 -33.16
C GLU A 342 46.20 -1.32 -32.54
N SER A 343 45.89 -2.51 -33.06
CA SER A 343 44.97 -3.48 -32.50
C SER A 343 45.65 -4.25 -31.37
N SER A 344 44.92 -4.50 -30.29
CA SER A 344 45.23 -5.62 -29.40
C SER A 344 43.92 -6.35 -29.11
N ASP A 345 43.67 -7.38 -29.93
CA ASP A 345 42.71 -8.44 -29.67
C ASP A 345 43.26 -9.35 -28.56
N VAL A 346 42.42 -9.65 -27.56
CA VAL A 346 42.54 -10.85 -26.72
C VAL A 346 41.15 -11.49 -26.63
N PRO A 347 41.02 -12.83 -26.80
CA PRO A 347 39.76 -13.47 -27.16
C PRO A 347 38.79 -13.67 -25.99
N GLN A 348 37.50 -13.46 -26.25
CA GLN A 348 36.41 -14.00 -25.44
C GLN A 348 36.27 -15.50 -25.73
N GLU A 349 36.47 -16.32 -24.71
CA GLU A 349 36.17 -17.74 -24.72
C GLU A 349 34.69 -17.92 -24.39
N SER A 350 33.93 -18.35 -25.41
CA SER A 350 32.52 -18.74 -25.31
C SER A 350 32.44 -20.22 -24.93
N THR A 351 31.99 -20.52 -23.71
CA THR A 351 31.61 -21.88 -23.32
C THR A 351 30.09 -21.98 -23.32
N ASP A 352 29.60 -22.62 -24.37
CA ASP A 352 28.23 -23.08 -24.57
C ASP A 352 27.99 -24.30 -23.66
N SER A 353 26.98 -24.24 -22.80
CA SER A 353 26.47 -25.42 -22.10
C SER A 353 24.95 -25.40 -22.08
N ASP A 354 24.40 -26.13 -23.03
CA ASP A 354 23.01 -26.56 -23.14
C ASP A 354 22.63 -27.44 -21.94
N THR A 355 21.78 -26.92 -21.05
CA THR A 355 20.99 -27.76 -20.12
C THR A 355 19.54 -27.32 -20.16
N ARG A 356 18.75 -28.03 -20.95
CA ARG A 356 17.31 -28.18 -20.75
C ARG A 356 17.08 -28.95 -19.46
N ASP A 357 16.35 -28.41 -18.51
CA ASP A 357 15.56 -29.24 -17.61
C ASP A 357 14.31 -28.53 -17.06
N LYS A 358 13.18 -28.94 -17.65
CA LYS A 358 11.93 -29.36 -17.01
C LYS A 358 11.39 -28.51 -15.86
N GLN A 359 10.42 -27.69 -16.24
CA GLN A 359 9.29 -27.27 -15.42
C GLN A 359 8.55 -28.51 -14.87
N VAL A 360 8.72 -28.79 -13.57
CA VAL A 360 7.91 -29.77 -12.84
C VAL A 360 6.97 -29.01 -11.90
N SER A 361 5.69 -28.97 -12.26
CA SER A 361 4.61 -28.55 -11.38
C SER A 361 4.32 -29.66 -10.35
N PHE A 362 4.51 -29.41 -9.06
CA PHE A 362 4.09 -30.33 -8.00
C PHE A 362 2.72 -29.91 -7.43
N PRO A 363 1.69 -30.78 -7.48
CA PRO A 363 0.37 -30.49 -6.95
C PRO A 363 0.26 -30.99 -5.49
N PHE A 364 0.97 -30.38 -4.54
CA PHE A 364 0.84 -30.81 -3.12
C PHE A 364 1.05 -29.72 -2.05
N THR A 365 1.11 -28.44 -2.43
CA THR A 365 1.35 -27.35 -1.46
C THR A 365 0.12 -26.99 -0.63
N HIS A 366 -1.10 -27.22 -1.14
CA HIS A 366 -2.33 -26.87 -0.45
C HIS A 366 -2.65 -27.80 0.74
N THR A 367 -2.37 -29.10 0.61
CA THR A 367 -2.72 -30.12 1.60
C THR A 367 -1.77 -30.09 2.81
N TRP A 368 -0.50 -29.76 2.61
CA TRP A 368 0.48 -29.73 3.70
C TRP A 368 0.30 -28.54 4.65
N ASN A 369 -0.06 -27.37 4.11
CA ASN A 369 -0.38 -26.19 4.92
C ASN A 369 -1.62 -26.39 5.79
N THR A 370 -2.59 -27.19 5.32
CA THR A 370 -3.79 -27.55 6.07
C THR A 370 -3.46 -28.47 7.27
N ILE A 371 -2.45 -29.34 7.12
CA ILE A 371 -2.00 -30.26 8.18
C ILE A 371 -1.18 -29.52 9.24
N LEU A 372 -0.31 -28.59 8.83
CA LEU A 372 0.46 -27.75 9.77
C LEU A 372 -0.45 -26.86 10.63
N TRP A 373 -1.50 -26.28 10.04
CA TRP A 373 -2.51 -25.52 10.79
C TRP A 373 -3.27 -26.38 11.83
N ARG A 374 -3.55 -27.65 11.51
CA ARG A 374 -4.15 -28.59 12.47
C ARG A 374 -3.23 -28.91 13.64
N ILE A 375 -1.91 -28.95 13.43
CA ILE A 375 -0.92 -29.24 14.48
C ILE A 375 -0.72 -28.03 15.41
N GLU A 376 -0.79 -26.80 14.89
CA GLU A 376 -0.78 -25.59 15.72
C GLU A 376 -2.05 -25.44 16.56
N ASN A 377 -3.23 -25.73 15.98
CA ASN A 377 -4.49 -25.77 16.74
C ASN A 377 -4.53 -26.88 17.82
N MET A 378 -3.70 -27.92 17.71
CA MET A 378 -3.61 -28.95 18.75
C MET A 378 -2.82 -28.50 20.00
N LYS A 379 -2.04 -27.42 19.92
CA LYS A 379 -1.35 -26.84 21.10
C LYS A 379 -2.29 -26.01 22.00
N GLU A 380 -3.45 -25.61 21.50
CA GLU A 380 -4.51 -24.89 22.24
C GLU A 380 -5.38 -25.82 23.13
N MET A 381 -5.13 -27.13 23.12
CA MET A 381 -5.87 -28.14 23.88
C MET A 381 -5.43 -28.28 25.36
N ASN A 382 -4.92 -27.21 25.98
CA ASN A 382 -4.61 -27.18 27.42
C ASN A 382 -5.87 -27.17 28.31
N TYR A 383 -7.05 -26.99 27.73
CA TYR A 383 -8.32 -27.09 28.46
C TYR A 383 -8.73 -28.55 28.73
N LEU A 384 -8.46 -29.49 27.82
CA LEU A 384 -8.94 -30.87 27.97
C LEU A 384 -8.11 -31.69 28.97
N VAL A 385 -6.81 -31.39 29.09
CA VAL A 385 -5.92 -32.03 30.08
C VAL A 385 -6.26 -31.59 31.51
N ASN A 386 -6.63 -30.31 31.70
CA ASN A 386 -7.06 -29.80 33.00
C ASN A 386 -8.41 -30.39 33.45
N TYR A 387 -9.35 -30.60 32.53
CA TYR A 387 -10.60 -31.32 32.84
C TYR A 387 -10.37 -32.81 33.09
N GLY A 388 -9.43 -33.45 32.38
CA GLY A 388 -9.04 -34.84 32.63
C GLY A 388 -8.41 -35.07 34.01
N LEU A 389 -7.57 -34.13 34.47
CA LEU A 389 -6.99 -34.16 35.82
C LEU A 389 -8.02 -33.92 36.92
N ALA A 390 -9.00 -33.02 36.70
CA ALA A 390 -10.07 -32.78 37.65
C ALA A 390 -11.02 -33.98 37.81
N LEU A 391 -11.22 -34.77 36.76
CA LEU A 391 -12.07 -35.98 36.77
C LEU A 391 -11.39 -37.20 37.41
N MET A 392 -10.06 -37.22 37.47
CA MET A 392 -9.30 -38.30 38.12
C MET A 392 -9.40 -38.29 39.65
N PHE A 393 -9.57 -37.12 40.27
CA PHE A 393 -9.70 -36.99 41.74
C PHE A 393 -10.92 -37.73 42.33
N PRO A 394 -12.15 -37.59 41.80
CA PRO A 394 -13.29 -38.34 42.32
C PRO A 394 -13.20 -39.85 42.04
N ILE A 395 -12.57 -40.27 40.93
CA ILE A 395 -12.41 -41.70 40.59
C ILE A 395 -11.44 -42.38 41.57
N VAL A 396 -10.30 -41.74 41.87
CA VAL A 396 -9.33 -42.27 42.84
C VAL A 396 -9.96 -42.29 44.24
N SER A 397 -10.66 -41.22 44.63
CA SER A 397 -11.33 -41.13 45.94
C SER A 397 -12.40 -42.21 46.13
N PHE A 398 -13.20 -42.49 45.08
CA PHE A 398 -14.21 -43.54 45.08
C PHE A 398 -13.58 -44.94 45.13
N SER A 399 -12.46 -45.16 44.42
CA SER A 399 -11.72 -46.43 44.48
C SER A 399 -11.11 -46.73 45.86
N THR A 400 -10.64 -45.69 46.57
CA THR A 400 -10.13 -45.84 47.95
C THR A 400 -11.22 -46.03 49.00
N TRP A 401 -12.46 -45.59 48.72
CA TRP A 401 -13.61 -45.83 49.59
C TRP A 401 -14.16 -47.26 49.46
N LEU A 402 -14.14 -47.82 48.25
CA LEU A 402 -14.50 -49.22 47.98
C LEU A 402 -13.47 -50.25 48.49
N SER A 403 -12.25 -49.80 48.83
CA SER A 403 -11.16 -50.65 49.32
C SER A 403 -11.01 -50.65 50.86
N ARG A 404 -11.98 -50.10 51.61
CA ARG A 404 -12.01 -50.12 53.08
C ARG A 404 -13.08 -51.04 53.64
#